data_AF-A0A9N9T7S4-F1
#
_entry.id   AF-A0A9N9T7S4-F1
#
_cell.length_a   1.000
_cell.length_b   1.000
_cell.length_c   1.000
_cell.angle_alpha   90.00
_cell.angle_beta   90.00
_cell.angle_gamma   90.00
#
_symmetry.space_group_name_H-M   'P 1'
#
loop_
_entity.id
_entity.type
_entity.pdbx_description
1 polymer ?
#
loop_
_entity_poly.entity_id
_entity_poly.type
_entity_poly.pdbx_seq_one_letter_code
_entity_poly.pdbx_strand_id
1 'polypeptide(L)'
;MECPPDLWWNQEKQYCDYKSNVDCKIDPSAPTEAPRTRATEAPRPSDFTPDPHCPYPSDVITYDYVPGNCSQYYECDHGLRYLETCPSNRLWNHIKNYCDFPDEVDCSRAPVTTTTPGPSTTPNPVCVGQKDGTLLPDKDDCAKYYECLREQAIEFTCPSGTLWNQDAQDCDYPANVDCKVTPASF
;
A
#
# COMPACT_ATOMS: atom_id res chain seq x y z
N MET A 1 -33.61 -8.64 46.68
CA MET A 1 -32.89 -9.91 46.45
C MET A 1 -31.45 -9.65 46.83
N GLU A 2 -31.05 -10.12 48.00
CA GLU A 2 -29.70 -9.89 48.51
C GLU A 2 -28.78 -10.97 47.94
N CYS A 3 -27.67 -10.55 47.34
CA CYS A 3 -26.66 -11.47 46.83
C CYS A 3 -25.86 -12.07 47.99
N PRO A 4 -25.35 -13.30 47.85
CA PRO A 4 -24.40 -13.88 48.79
C PRO A 4 -23.15 -12.99 48.97
N PRO A 5 -22.40 -13.15 50.08
CA PRO A 5 -21.16 -12.41 50.31
C PRO A 5 -20.22 -12.52 49.10
N ASP A 6 -19.59 -11.40 48.74
CA ASP A 6 -18.66 -11.23 47.61
C ASP A 6 -19.27 -11.20 46.19
N LEU A 7 -20.59 -11.29 46.04
CA LEU A 7 -21.30 -11.15 44.75
C LEU A 7 -22.22 -9.93 44.73
N TRP A 8 -22.34 -9.32 43.55
CA TRP A 8 -23.05 -8.07 43.31
C TRP A 8 -24.14 -8.29 42.26
N TRP A 9 -25.30 -7.65 42.44
CA TRP A 9 -26.41 -7.82 41.50
C TRP A 9 -26.08 -7.18 40.15
N ASN A 10 -25.98 -8.00 39.10
CA ASN A 10 -25.84 -7.51 37.74
C ASN A 10 -27.24 -7.22 37.15
N GLN A 11 -27.53 -5.95 36.91
CA GLN A 11 -28.83 -5.53 36.37
C GLN A 11 -29.01 -5.86 34.88
N GLU A 12 -27.93 -5.94 34.10
CA GLU A 12 -28.00 -6.32 32.68
C GLU A 12 -28.35 -7.81 32.53
N LYS A 13 -27.76 -8.64 33.38
CA LYS A 13 -27.93 -10.11 33.30
C LYS A 13 -28.93 -10.68 34.29
N GLN A 14 -29.47 -9.86 35.19
CA GLN A 14 -30.46 -10.22 36.20
C GLN A 14 -30.03 -11.41 37.09
N TYR A 15 -28.75 -11.48 37.44
CA TYR A 15 -28.20 -12.44 38.42
C TYR A 15 -27.03 -11.83 39.21
N CYS A 16 -26.64 -12.46 40.34
CA CYS A 16 -25.50 -12.02 41.15
C CYS A 16 -24.16 -12.43 40.51
N ASP A 17 -23.34 -11.46 40.09
CA ASP A 17 -22.04 -11.67 39.43
C ASP A 17 -20.91 -11.02 40.27
N TYR A 18 -19.66 -11.32 39.94
CA TYR A 18 -18.50 -10.70 40.59
C TYR A 18 -18.45 -9.20 40.32
N LYS A 19 -17.90 -8.43 41.28
CA LYS A 19 -17.86 -6.96 41.26
C LYS A 19 -17.25 -6.35 39.99
N SER A 20 -16.29 -7.04 39.35
CA SER A 20 -15.68 -6.60 38.08
C SER A 20 -16.66 -6.57 36.91
N ASN A 21 -17.74 -7.35 37.01
CA ASN A 21 -18.73 -7.56 35.96
C ASN A 21 -20.03 -6.80 36.24
N VAL A 22 -20.04 -5.92 37.25
CA VAL A 22 -21.20 -5.11 37.63
C VAL A 22 -20.82 -3.64 37.51
N ASP A 23 -21.45 -2.92 36.59
CA ASP A 23 -21.25 -1.48 36.45
C ASP A 23 -22.05 -0.71 37.52
N CYS A 24 -21.37 -0.31 38.60
CA CYS A 24 -21.97 0.48 39.68
C CYS A 24 -21.99 1.98 39.31
N LYS A 25 -22.86 2.37 38.39
CA LYS A 25 -23.08 3.79 38.03
C LYS A 25 -24.56 4.14 38.04
N ILE A 26 -25.10 4.43 39.21
CA ILE A 26 -26.22 5.39 39.34
C ILE A 26 -25.86 6.33 40.48
N ASP A 27 -25.20 7.44 40.14
CA ASP A 27 -25.08 8.60 41.03
C ASP A 27 -26.08 9.65 40.52
N PRO A 28 -27.11 10.05 41.29
CA PRO A 28 -28.08 11.06 40.89
C PRO A 28 -27.53 12.49 40.80
N SER A 29 -26.22 12.72 41.01
CA SER A 29 -25.66 14.07 41.15
C SER A 29 -24.51 14.43 40.18
N ALA A 30 -24.36 13.73 39.05
CA ALA A 30 -23.36 14.12 38.05
C ALA A 30 -23.89 15.23 37.10
N PRO A 31 -23.14 16.33 36.89
CA PRO A 31 -23.61 17.48 36.12
C PRO A 31 -23.78 17.14 34.64
N THR A 32 -24.82 17.74 34.04
CA THR A 32 -25.19 17.63 32.62
C THR A 32 -23.99 17.92 31.70
N GLU A 33 -23.35 16.88 31.17
CA GLU A 33 -22.40 17.03 30.07
C GLU A 33 -23.13 17.55 28.82
N ALA A 34 -22.49 18.52 28.16
CA ALA A 34 -22.93 19.13 26.92
C ALA A 34 -23.27 18.08 25.85
N PRO A 35 -24.16 18.40 24.87
CA PRO A 35 -24.52 17.46 23.82
C PRO A 35 -23.26 16.96 23.11
N ARG A 36 -22.97 15.65 23.25
CA ARG A 36 -21.93 14.96 22.49
C ARG A 36 -22.17 15.22 21.02
N THR A 37 -21.24 15.90 20.36
CA THR A 37 -21.10 15.81 18.91
C THR A 37 -21.01 14.33 18.56
N ARG A 38 -21.93 13.89 17.68
CA ARG A 38 -22.01 12.53 17.15
C ARG A 38 -20.61 12.10 16.72
N ALA A 39 -20.00 11.20 17.47
CA ALA A 39 -18.85 10.45 16.98
C ALA A 39 -19.35 9.72 15.73
N THR A 40 -18.70 9.96 14.60
CA THR A 40 -18.95 9.23 13.36
C THR A 40 -18.68 7.76 13.66
N GLU A 41 -19.75 6.96 13.66
CA GLU A 41 -19.69 5.50 13.73
C GLU A 41 -18.76 5.02 12.62
N ALA A 42 -17.79 4.16 12.96
CA ALA A 42 -16.88 3.61 11.95
C ALA A 42 -17.72 2.98 10.81
N PRO A 43 -17.39 3.24 9.53
CA PRO A 43 -18.18 2.75 8.42
C PRO A 43 -18.32 1.22 8.48
N ARG A 44 -19.51 0.73 8.16
CA ARG A 44 -19.79 -0.69 8.05
C ARG A 44 -18.91 -1.28 6.92
N PRO A 45 -18.37 -2.51 7.06
CA PRO A 45 -17.51 -3.15 6.05
C PRO A 45 -18.09 -3.22 4.62
N SER A 46 -19.40 -3.01 4.46
CA SER A 46 -20.10 -3.04 3.17
C SER A 46 -20.08 -1.72 2.39
N ASP A 47 -19.67 -0.60 3.01
CA ASP A 47 -19.69 0.74 2.38
C ASP A 47 -18.29 1.22 1.94
N PHE A 48 -17.26 0.40 2.11
CA PHE A 48 -15.93 0.72 1.63
C PHE A 48 -15.91 0.53 0.11
N THR A 49 -15.89 1.64 -0.63
CA THR A 49 -15.23 1.67 -1.93
C THR A 49 -13.86 0.99 -1.76
N PRO A 50 -13.50 -0.02 -2.57
CA PRO A 50 -12.23 -0.70 -2.43
C PRO A 50 -11.12 0.35 -2.41
N ASP A 51 -10.46 0.53 -1.26
CA ASP A 51 -9.28 1.37 -1.19
C ASP A 51 -8.25 0.67 -2.07
N PRO A 52 -7.77 1.28 -3.17
CA PRO A 52 -6.76 0.67 -4.01
C PRO A 52 -5.49 0.31 -3.23
N HIS A 53 -5.26 0.96 -2.08
CA HIS A 53 -4.08 0.81 -1.24
C HIS A 53 -4.28 -0.16 -0.08
N CYS A 54 -5.54 -0.42 0.33
CA CYS A 54 -5.89 -1.47 1.30
C CYS A 54 -7.14 -2.21 0.80
N PRO A 55 -7.02 -3.07 -0.23
CA PRO A 55 -8.16 -3.77 -0.80
C PRO A 55 -8.79 -4.72 0.22
N TYR A 56 -10.12 -4.66 0.34
CA TYR A 56 -10.92 -5.58 1.13
C TYR A 56 -11.80 -6.45 0.24
N PRO A 57 -12.02 -7.74 0.56
CA PRO A 57 -11.30 -8.54 1.57
C PRO A 57 -9.94 -9.00 1.05
N SER A 58 -8.88 -8.80 1.85
CA SER A 58 -7.56 -9.41 1.63
C SER A 58 -7.24 -10.26 2.86
N ASP A 59 -6.90 -11.52 2.63
CA ASP A 59 -6.37 -12.48 3.60
C ASP A 59 -4.84 -12.39 3.73
N VAL A 60 -4.23 -11.49 2.93
CA VAL A 60 -2.79 -11.21 2.93
C VAL A 60 -2.57 -9.82 3.54
N ILE A 61 -1.59 -9.72 4.44
CA ILE A 61 -1.10 -8.44 4.95
C ILE A 61 -0.37 -7.72 3.82
N THR A 62 -0.85 -6.52 3.47
CA THR A 62 -0.21 -5.66 2.46
C THR A 62 0.33 -4.41 3.12
N TYR A 63 1.29 -3.74 2.47
CA TYR A 63 1.90 -2.53 2.99
C TYR A 63 1.80 -1.39 1.98
N ASP A 64 1.68 -0.16 2.48
CA ASP A 64 1.64 1.04 1.66
C ASP A 64 2.44 2.19 2.31
N TYR A 65 2.81 3.19 1.53
CA TYR A 65 3.55 4.35 2.01
C TYR A 65 2.63 5.43 2.59
N VAL A 66 3.15 6.25 3.51
CA VAL A 66 2.43 7.44 4.01
C VAL A 66 2.86 8.66 3.19
N PRO A 67 1.96 9.29 2.42
CA PRO A 67 2.32 10.47 1.64
C PRO A 67 2.87 11.60 2.52
N GLY A 68 4.07 12.08 2.18
CA GLY A 68 4.72 13.17 2.91
C GLY A 68 5.37 12.77 4.25
N ASN A 69 5.31 11.50 4.66
CA ASN A 69 6.03 11.01 5.84
C ASN A 69 6.66 9.63 5.60
N CYS A 70 7.91 9.62 5.16
CA CYS A 70 8.62 8.36 4.89
C CYS A 70 9.11 7.66 6.15
N SER A 71 9.02 8.29 7.32
CA SER A 71 9.31 7.60 8.58
C SER A 71 8.14 6.71 9.02
N GLN A 72 7.03 6.73 8.28
CA GLN A 72 5.83 5.96 8.57
C GLN A 72 5.34 5.20 7.36
N TYR A 73 4.67 4.09 7.61
CA TYR A 73 4.06 3.24 6.58
C TYR A 73 2.72 2.70 7.07
N TYR A 74 1.91 2.23 6.15
CA TYR A 74 0.65 1.56 6.45
C TYR A 74 0.83 0.04 6.36
N GLU A 75 0.31 -0.66 7.35
CA GLU A 75 0.09 -2.10 7.33
C GLU A 75 -1.41 -2.34 7.19
N CYS A 76 -1.83 -3.01 6.12
CA CYS A 76 -3.22 -3.36 5.89
C CYS A 76 -3.43 -4.83 6.31
N ASP A 77 -4.26 -5.06 7.33
CA ASP A 77 -4.70 -6.40 7.74
C ASP A 77 -6.22 -6.49 7.61
N HIS A 78 -6.73 -7.43 6.81
CA HIS A 78 -8.17 -7.59 6.55
C HIS A 78 -8.87 -6.28 6.13
N GLY A 79 -8.20 -5.44 5.33
CA GLY A 79 -8.70 -4.13 4.88
C GLY A 79 -8.69 -3.03 5.95
N LEU A 80 -8.22 -3.33 7.16
CA LEU A 80 -7.98 -2.35 8.20
C LEU A 80 -6.54 -1.83 8.09
N ARG A 81 -6.41 -0.50 8.04
CA ARG A 81 -5.12 0.18 7.87
C ARG A 81 -4.55 0.62 9.21
N TYR A 82 -3.36 0.15 9.53
CA TYR A 82 -2.59 0.48 10.72
C TYR A 82 -1.40 1.36 10.34
N LEU A 83 -1.20 2.47 11.06
CA LEU A 83 -0.10 3.39 10.82
C LEU A 83 1.09 2.98 11.70
N GLU A 84 2.17 2.57 11.06
CA GLU A 84 3.41 2.15 11.71
C GLU A 84 4.52 3.17 11.50
N THR A 85 5.49 3.18 12.41
CA THR A 85 6.66 4.08 12.35
C THR A 85 7.94 3.27 12.26
N CYS A 86 8.78 3.60 11.28
CA CYS A 86 10.05 2.93 11.07
C CYS A 86 10.99 3.12 12.28
N PRO A 87 11.65 2.04 12.75
CA PRO A 87 12.56 2.11 13.89
C PRO A 87 13.85 2.85 13.53
N SER A 88 14.51 3.42 14.54
CA SER A 88 15.89 3.94 14.43
C SER A 88 16.11 4.96 13.29
N ASN A 89 15.13 5.84 13.05
CA ASN A 89 15.17 6.85 11.99
C ASN A 89 15.39 6.28 10.57
N ARG A 90 15.00 5.02 10.34
CA ARG A 90 14.91 4.42 9.01
C ARG A 90 13.74 5.00 8.23
N LEU A 91 13.78 4.91 6.90
CA LEU A 91 12.70 5.35 6.03
C LEU A 91 12.04 4.15 5.33
N TRP A 92 10.75 4.24 5.05
CA TRP A 92 9.99 3.18 4.43
C TRP A 92 10.37 2.98 2.96
N ASN A 93 10.89 1.79 2.64
CA ASN A 93 11.15 1.37 1.28
C ASN A 93 9.92 0.62 0.73
N HIS A 94 9.06 1.33 -0.01
CA HIS A 94 7.84 0.75 -0.61
C HIS A 94 8.11 -0.28 -1.73
N ILE A 95 9.34 -0.34 -2.25
CA ILE A 95 9.74 -1.33 -3.26
C ILE A 95 10.04 -2.67 -2.58
N LYS A 96 10.71 -2.61 -1.42
CA LYS A 96 11.13 -3.80 -0.68
C LYS A 96 10.20 -4.16 0.49
N ASN A 97 9.22 -3.33 0.79
CA ASN A 97 8.30 -3.43 1.91
C ASN A 97 9.00 -3.57 3.28
N TYR A 98 10.05 -2.79 3.52
CA TYR A 98 10.68 -2.69 4.84
C TYR A 98 11.33 -1.31 5.09
N CYS A 99 11.65 -1.02 6.34
CA CYS A 99 12.34 0.20 6.72
C CYS A 99 13.85 0.12 6.43
N ASP A 100 14.33 0.88 5.46
CA ASP A 100 15.72 0.91 5.00
C ASP A 100 16.43 2.22 5.42
N PHE A 101 17.74 2.29 5.18
CA PHE A 101 18.52 3.50 5.45
C PHE A 101 18.07 4.66 4.55
N PRO A 102 18.10 5.93 5.02
CA PRO A 102 17.66 7.07 4.24
C PRO A 102 18.29 7.20 2.84
N ASP A 103 19.55 6.76 2.70
CA ASP A 103 20.29 6.81 1.42
C ASP A 103 19.77 5.78 0.39
N GLU A 104 19.04 4.76 0.86
CA GLU A 104 18.52 3.62 0.08
C GLU A 104 17.01 3.75 -0.21
N VAL A 105 16.42 4.91 0.11
CA VAL A 105 14.98 5.15 0.05
C VAL A 105 14.68 6.46 -0.68
N ASP A 106 13.87 6.41 -1.73
CA ASP A 106 13.35 7.63 -2.37
C ASP A 106 12.18 8.21 -1.56
N CYS A 107 12.52 9.00 -0.54
CA CYS A 107 11.58 9.71 0.32
C CYS A 107 11.03 11.02 -0.31
N SER A 108 11.51 11.38 -1.51
CA SER A 108 11.19 12.65 -2.18
C SER A 108 9.77 12.68 -2.75
N ARG A 109 9.04 11.57 -2.69
CA ARG A 109 7.72 11.46 -3.27
C ARG A 109 6.62 11.94 -2.31
N ALA A 110 6.30 13.24 -2.42
CA ALA A 110 4.90 13.65 -2.63
C ALA A 110 4.28 12.80 -3.75
N PRO A 111 2.96 12.73 -4.02
CA PRO A 111 2.52 12.14 -5.27
C PRO A 111 3.17 12.98 -6.38
N VAL A 112 4.32 12.51 -6.87
CA VAL A 112 4.71 12.75 -8.21
C VAL A 112 3.52 12.12 -8.89
N THR A 113 2.66 12.94 -9.45
CA THR A 113 2.32 12.72 -10.84
C THR A 113 3.65 12.59 -11.60
N THR A 114 4.40 11.52 -11.36
CA THR A 114 4.86 10.69 -12.44
C THR A 114 3.54 10.31 -13.06
N THR A 115 3.11 11.13 -14.02
CA THR A 115 2.98 10.56 -15.34
C THR A 115 4.24 9.74 -15.60
N THR A 116 4.34 8.55 -14.98
CA THR A 116 4.53 7.34 -15.74
C THR A 116 3.49 7.52 -16.83
N PRO A 117 3.88 7.80 -18.09
CA PRO A 117 2.92 7.64 -19.15
C PRO A 117 2.33 6.26 -18.90
N GLY A 118 1.05 6.19 -18.50
CA GLY A 118 0.36 4.91 -18.47
C GLY A 118 0.67 4.26 -19.81
N PRO A 119 1.00 2.96 -19.83
CA PRO A 119 1.73 2.35 -20.93
C PRO A 119 1.18 2.84 -22.25
N SER A 120 1.99 3.64 -22.93
CA SER A 120 1.57 4.23 -24.18
C SER A 120 1.41 3.07 -25.14
N THR A 121 0.20 2.86 -25.65
CA THR A 121 -0.04 1.95 -26.78
C THR A 121 0.44 2.65 -28.03
N THR A 122 1.76 2.88 -28.10
CA THR A 122 2.40 3.31 -29.32
C THR A 122 2.13 2.20 -30.34
N PRO A 123 1.66 2.49 -31.56
CA PRO A 123 1.54 1.50 -32.63
C PRO A 123 2.93 1.01 -33.03
N ASN A 124 3.51 0.13 -32.22
CA ASN A 124 4.78 -0.51 -32.47
C ASN A 124 4.48 -1.97 -32.87
N PRO A 125 4.76 -2.38 -34.12
CA PRO A 125 4.47 -3.72 -34.60
C PRO A 125 5.34 -4.81 -33.95
N VAL A 126 6.20 -4.46 -32.99
CA VAL A 126 7.12 -5.38 -32.28
C VAL A 126 6.39 -6.58 -31.63
N CYS A 127 5.14 -6.41 -31.22
CA CYS A 127 4.34 -7.46 -30.59
C CYS A 127 3.45 -8.28 -31.55
N VAL A 128 3.47 -8.00 -32.85
CA VAL A 128 2.68 -8.76 -33.84
C VAL A 128 3.23 -10.18 -33.93
N GLY A 129 2.39 -11.18 -33.65
CA GLY A 129 2.78 -12.59 -33.61
C GLY A 129 3.58 -13.03 -32.38
N GLN A 130 3.75 -12.15 -31.38
CA GLN A 130 4.37 -12.49 -30.10
C GLN A 130 3.33 -13.08 -29.14
N LYS A 131 3.80 -13.90 -28.19
CA LYS A 131 2.92 -14.43 -27.14
C LYS A 131 2.61 -13.35 -26.11
N ASP A 132 1.43 -13.42 -25.51
CA ASP A 132 1.08 -12.57 -24.37
C ASP A 132 2.10 -12.76 -23.22
N GLY A 133 2.52 -11.66 -22.61
CA GLY A 133 3.56 -11.60 -21.57
C GLY A 133 5.00 -11.65 -22.09
N THR A 134 5.22 -11.60 -23.42
CA THR A 134 6.58 -11.51 -23.98
C THR A 134 7.17 -10.13 -23.69
N LEU A 135 8.38 -10.09 -23.12
CA LEU A 135 9.11 -8.85 -22.87
C LEU A 135 10.19 -8.62 -23.94
N LEU A 136 10.16 -7.45 -24.58
CA LEU A 136 11.03 -7.10 -25.69
C LEU A 136 11.73 -5.75 -25.45
N PRO A 137 12.99 -5.58 -25.88
CA PRO A 137 13.69 -4.30 -25.73
C PRO A 137 13.10 -3.24 -26.64
N ASP A 138 13.25 -1.98 -26.26
CA ASP A 138 13.27 -0.92 -27.26
C ASP A 138 14.62 -0.89 -27.98
N LYS A 139 14.57 -0.65 -29.29
CA LYS A 139 15.73 -0.67 -30.19
C LYS A 139 16.48 0.66 -30.24
N ASP A 140 15.82 1.75 -29.87
CA ASP A 140 16.33 3.13 -29.94
C ASP A 140 16.62 3.69 -28.53
N ASP A 141 16.02 3.12 -27.48
CA ASP A 141 16.16 3.54 -26.08
C ASP A 141 16.29 2.33 -25.14
N CYS A 142 17.52 2.00 -24.73
CA CYS A 142 17.76 0.88 -23.81
C CYS A 142 17.15 1.07 -22.41
N ALA A 143 16.70 2.28 -22.06
CA ALA A 143 15.95 2.48 -20.83
C ALA A 143 14.49 2.04 -20.96
N LYS A 144 14.06 1.57 -22.13
CA LYS A 144 12.67 1.15 -22.39
C LYS A 144 12.56 -0.29 -22.83
N TYR A 145 11.42 -0.89 -22.50
CA TYR A 145 11.03 -2.23 -22.92
C TYR A 145 9.53 -2.30 -23.12
N TYR A 146 9.06 -3.38 -23.73
CA TYR A 146 7.67 -3.62 -24.06
C TYR A 146 7.18 -4.93 -23.47
N GLU A 147 5.97 -4.95 -22.94
CA GLU A 147 5.21 -6.19 -22.72
C GLU A 147 4.18 -6.36 -23.82
N CYS A 148 4.15 -7.53 -24.43
CA CYS A 148 3.16 -7.85 -25.44
C CYS A 148 1.87 -8.35 -24.77
N LEU A 149 0.75 -7.67 -25.01
CA LEU A 149 -0.58 -8.16 -24.65
C LEU A 149 -1.50 -8.00 -25.85
N ARG A 150 -2.08 -9.11 -26.33
CA ARG A 150 -2.99 -9.16 -27.48
C ARG A 150 -2.40 -8.47 -28.72
N GLU A 151 -1.15 -8.79 -29.03
CA GLU A 151 -0.38 -8.20 -30.14
C GLU A 151 -0.12 -6.69 -30.03
N GLN A 152 -0.44 -6.07 -28.87
CA GLN A 152 -0.14 -4.68 -28.59
C GLN A 152 1.10 -4.57 -27.71
N ALA A 153 1.98 -3.62 -28.06
CA ALA A 153 3.15 -3.30 -27.26
C ALA A 153 2.77 -2.28 -26.17
N ILE A 154 2.95 -2.70 -24.93
CA ILE A 154 2.76 -1.89 -23.73
C ILE A 154 4.14 -1.39 -23.32
N GLU A 155 4.41 -0.11 -23.53
CA GLU A 155 5.71 0.51 -23.25
C GLU A 155 5.93 0.71 -21.74
N PHE A 156 7.12 0.33 -21.27
CA PHE A 156 7.62 0.57 -19.94
C PHE A 156 9.00 1.23 -19.98
N THR A 157 9.33 1.97 -18.92
CA THR A 157 10.66 2.57 -18.75
C THR A 157 11.29 2.02 -17.47
N CYS A 158 12.54 1.57 -17.60
CA CYS A 158 13.34 1.11 -16.50
C CYS A 158 13.59 2.22 -15.47
N PRO A 159 13.76 1.87 -14.18
CA PRO A 159 14.15 2.83 -13.15
C PRO A 159 15.37 3.65 -13.55
N SER A 160 15.42 4.91 -13.10
CA SER A 160 16.51 5.83 -13.41
C SER A 160 17.88 5.20 -13.16
N GLY A 161 18.73 5.18 -14.20
CA GLY A 161 20.09 4.63 -14.12
C GLY A 161 20.21 3.14 -14.40
N THR A 162 19.11 2.45 -14.74
CA THR A 162 19.09 1.05 -15.18
C THR A 162 18.63 0.94 -16.63
N LEU A 163 19.03 -0.13 -17.32
CA LEU A 163 18.72 -0.42 -18.72
C LEU A 163 18.10 -1.82 -18.82
N TRP A 164 17.28 -2.03 -19.84
CA TRP A 164 16.63 -3.31 -20.08
C TRP A 164 17.65 -4.40 -20.44
N ASN A 165 17.70 -5.45 -19.65
CA ASN A 165 18.50 -6.63 -19.89
C ASN A 165 17.63 -7.75 -20.50
N GLN A 166 17.74 -7.97 -21.81
CA GLN A 166 16.95 -8.99 -22.49
C GLN A 166 17.23 -10.41 -21.97
N ASP A 167 18.46 -10.70 -21.54
CA ASP A 167 18.83 -12.03 -21.05
C ASP A 167 18.29 -12.29 -19.64
N ALA A 168 18.27 -11.25 -18.78
CA ALA A 168 17.70 -11.32 -17.44
C ALA A 168 16.18 -11.11 -17.40
N GLN A 169 15.59 -10.59 -18.49
CA GLN A 169 14.18 -10.16 -18.55
C GLN A 169 13.82 -9.14 -17.46
N ASP A 170 14.77 -8.25 -17.12
CA ASP A 170 14.62 -7.25 -16.07
C ASP A 170 15.50 -6.01 -16.34
N CYS A 171 15.26 -4.92 -15.61
CA CYS A 171 16.11 -3.74 -15.64
C CYS A 171 17.37 -3.96 -14.79
N ASP A 172 18.53 -3.79 -15.41
CA ASP A 172 19.84 -4.06 -14.80
C ASP A 172 20.77 -2.85 -14.97
N TYR A 173 21.89 -2.86 -14.27
CA TYR A 173 22.90 -1.82 -14.41
C TYR A 173 23.50 -1.82 -15.81
N PRO A 174 23.85 -0.65 -16.38
CA PRO A 174 24.41 -0.54 -17.73
C PRO A 174 25.64 -1.43 -17.99
N ALA A 175 26.40 -1.77 -16.94
CA ALA A 175 27.55 -2.66 -17.04
C ALA A 175 27.18 -4.11 -17.41
N ASN A 176 25.94 -4.52 -17.17
CA ASN A 176 25.42 -5.87 -17.38
C ASN A 176 24.53 -5.98 -18.63
N VAL A 177 24.37 -4.87 -19.39
CA VAL A 177 23.44 -4.78 -20.52
C VAL A 177 24.21 -4.52 -21.82
N ASP A 178 23.98 -5.35 -22.83
CA ASP A 178 24.47 -5.08 -24.19
C ASP A 178 23.54 -4.11 -24.92
N CYS A 179 23.67 -2.83 -24.57
CA CYS A 179 22.89 -1.75 -25.15
C CYS A 179 23.47 -1.27 -26.49
N LYS A 180 22.87 -1.70 -27.60
CA LYS A 180 23.26 -1.33 -28.96
C LYS A 180 22.40 -0.20 -29.53
N VAL A 181 22.24 0.89 -28.79
CA VAL A 181 21.71 2.11 -29.39
C VAL A 181 22.75 2.64 -30.37
N THR A 182 22.48 2.56 -31.67
CA THR A 182 23.26 3.32 -32.64
C THR A 182 22.98 4.79 -32.39
N PRO A 183 23.94 5.60 -31.92
CA PRO A 183 23.70 7.02 -31.79
C PRO A 183 23.41 7.55 -33.19
N ALA A 184 22.24 8.18 -33.37
CA ALA A 184 21.96 8.96 -34.56
C ALA A 184 23.09 9.99 -34.68
N SER A 185 23.98 9.77 -35.64
CA SER A 185 25.02 10.73 -36.00
C SER A 185 24.33 12.00 -36.45
N PHE A 186 24.60 13.10 -35.75
CA PHE A 186 24.38 14.46 -36.25
C PHE A 186 25.66 14.95 -36.93
#